data_AF-A0A7V4Q5X3-F1
#
_entry.id   AF-A0A7V4Q5X3-F1
#
_cell.length_a   1.000
_cell.length_b   1.000
_cell.length_c   1.000
_cell.angle_alpha   90.00
_cell.angle_beta   90.00
_cell.angle_gamma   90.00
#
_symmetry.space_group_name_H-M   'P 1'
#
loop_
_entity.id
_entity.type
_entity.pdbx_description
1 polymer ?
#
loop_
_entity_poly.entity_id
_entity_poly.type
_entity_poly.pdbx_seq_one_letter_code
_entity_poly.pdbx_strand_id
1 'polypeptide(L)'
;MARSGLPDGAAHGHGTAAPAGAAPLTPCPCLAHAATFFAAGSGRLEEFQEGVYRAFFERGEDIGCVDILAVLGREIGLDAGALRLALETRKFEAEVVADEDRAQSLGVRAVPAYVTHGQRVVTGVRNLAELMALLTSSE
;
A
#
# COMPACT_ATOMS: atom_id res chain seq x y z
N MET A 1 0.37 -10.80 -19.79
CA MET A 1 0.27 -9.32 -19.80
C MET A 1 1.58 -8.79 -19.26
N ALA A 2 2.15 -7.77 -19.92
CA ALA A 2 3.57 -7.42 -19.83
C ALA A 2 4.03 -7.10 -18.40
N ARG A 3 5.09 -7.79 -17.95
CA ARG A 3 5.87 -7.40 -16.77
C ARG A 3 6.54 -6.07 -17.11
N SER A 4 5.98 -4.96 -16.64
CA SER A 4 6.76 -3.73 -16.55
C SER A 4 7.81 -3.99 -15.48
N GLY A 5 9.08 -4.08 -15.88
CA GLY A 5 10.17 -3.93 -14.92
C GLY A 5 9.94 -2.65 -14.13
N LEU A 6 10.28 -2.66 -12.83
CA LEU A 6 10.29 -1.44 -12.05
C LEU A 6 11.07 -0.38 -12.84
N PRO A 7 10.47 0.79 -13.17
CA PRO A 7 11.21 1.82 -13.86
C PRO A 7 12.43 2.20 -13.03
N ASP A 8 13.59 2.15 -13.69
CA ASP A 8 14.84 2.66 -13.17
C ASP A 8 14.67 4.16 -12.83
N GLY A 9 15.35 4.59 -11.76
CA GLY A 9 15.07 5.81 -10.99
C GLY A 9 14.51 6.99 -11.80
N ALA A 10 13.20 7.19 -11.74
CA ALA A 10 12.60 8.47 -12.10
C ALA A 10 12.95 9.47 -10.99
N ALA A 11 13.73 10.49 -11.34
CA ALA A 11 14.13 11.57 -10.45
C ALA A 11 12.92 12.14 -9.68
N HIS A 12 12.88 11.90 -8.37
CA HIS A 12 11.89 12.48 -7.48
C HIS A 12 12.13 14.00 -7.38
N GLY A 13 11.27 14.75 -8.07
CA GLY A 13 11.16 16.19 -7.92
C GLY A 13 10.89 16.52 -6.44
N HIS A 14 11.62 17.50 -5.92
CA HIS A 14 11.50 17.94 -4.54
C HIS A 14 10.08 18.41 -4.27
N GLY A 15 9.53 18.02 -3.11
CA GLY A 15 8.16 18.28 -2.69
C GLY A 15 7.71 19.72 -2.96
N THR A 16 6.92 19.87 -4.01
CA THR A 16 6.00 21.00 -4.19
C THR A 16 4.66 20.40 -4.57
N ALA A 17 3.60 20.79 -3.86
CA ALA A 17 2.24 20.47 -4.24
C ALA A 17 2.08 20.67 -5.75
N ALA A 18 1.55 19.66 -6.45
CA ALA A 18 1.37 19.72 -7.89
C ALA A 18 0.58 20.99 -8.26
N PRO A 19 1.01 21.77 -9.27
CA PRO A 19 0.32 23.00 -9.64
C PRO A 19 -1.13 22.70 -10.04
N ALA A 20 -2.07 23.54 -9.61
CA ALA A 20 -3.48 23.44 -10.00
C ALA A 20 -3.58 23.41 -11.54
N GLY A 21 -3.96 22.26 -12.09
CA GLY A 21 -3.98 21.99 -13.54
C GLY A 21 -3.04 20.87 -14.02
N ALA A 22 -2.21 20.30 -13.14
CA ALA A 22 -1.45 19.08 -13.46
C ALA A 22 -2.38 17.88 -13.61
N ALA A 23 -2.06 16.99 -14.56
CA ALA A 23 -2.75 15.71 -14.71
C ALA A 23 -2.75 14.94 -13.37
N PRO A 24 -3.82 14.18 -13.06
CA PRO A 24 -3.89 13.46 -11.80
C PRO A 24 -2.69 12.53 -11.64
N LEU A 25 -2.02 12.63 -10.49
CA LEU A 25 -0.91 11.75 -10.14
C LEU A 25 -1.40 10.30 -10.19
N THR A 26 -0.57 9.41 -10.75
CA THR A 26 -0.77 7.95 -10.72
C THR A 26 0.43 7.28 -10.05
N PRO A 27 0.57 7.40 -8.72
CA PRO A 27 1.66 6.78 -7.95
C PRO A 27 1.66 5.25 -8.07
N CYS A 28 2.84 4.61 -8.11
CA CYS A 28 2.97 3.17 -7.89
C CYS A 28 2.73 2.89 -6.40
N PRO A 29 1.75 2.08 -6.01
CA PRO A 29 1.54 1.73 -4.60
C PRO A 29 2.64 0.80 -4.05
N CYS A 30 3.54 0.35 -4.92
CA CYS A 30 4.59 -0.65 -4.71
C CYS A 30 5.49 -0.29 -3.50
N LEU A 31 5.95 0.97 -3.44
CA LEU A 31 6.77 1.45 -2.32
C LEU A 31 5.94 1.69 -1.05
N ALA A 32 4.69 2.11 -1.18
CA ALA A 32 3.78 2.23 -0.05
C ALA A 32 3.51 0.85 0.59
N HIS A 33 3.29 -0.20 -0.22
CA HIS A 33 3.19 -1.58 0.24
C HIS A 33 4.46 -2.05 0.94
N ALA A 34 5.65 -1.81 0.35
CA ALA A 34 6.91 -2.12 1.02
C ALA A 34 7.07 -1.39 2.37
N ALA A 35 6.65 -0.13 2.46
CA ALA A 35 6.71 0.65 3.70
C ALA A 35 5.77 0.10 4.78
N THR A 36 4.64 -0.52 4.41
CA THR A 36 3.74 -1.17 5.39
C THR A 36 4.43 -2.34 6.10
N PHE A 37 5.29 -3.11 5.43
CA PHE A 37 6.08 -4.16 6.10
C PHE A 37 7.07 -3.59 7.13
N PHE A 38 7.72 -2.47 6.82
CA PHE A 38 8.56 -1.77 7.79
C PHE A 38 7.76 -1.30 9.01
N ALA A 39 6.61 -0.66 8.78
CA ALA A 39 5.73 -0.16 9.83
C ALA A 39 5.16 -1.29 10.70
N ALA A 40 4.78 -2.42 10.09
CA ALA A 40 4.31 -3.61 10.79
C ALA A 40 5.38 -4.19 11.73
N GLY A 41 6.65 -4.25 11.29
CA GLY A 41 7.77 -4.66 12.14
C GLY A 41 8.00 -3.77 13.37
N SER A 42 7.45 -2.55 13.35
CA SER A 42 7.52 -1.59 14.46
C SER A 42 6.19 -1.45 15.23
N GLY A 43 5.18 -2.28 14.91
CA GLY A 43 3.86 -2.23 15.56
C GLY A 43 3.03 -0.98 15.22
N ARG A 44 3.24 -0.38 14.04
CA ARG A 44 2.63 0.89 13.61
C ARG A 44 1.94 0.80 12.25
N LEU A 45 1.50 -0.40 11.89
CA LEU A 45 0.91 -0.68 10.57
C LEU A 45 -0.35 0.17 10.32
N GLU A 46 -1.27 0.18 11.29
CA GLU A 46 -2.57 0.84 11.15
C GLU A 46 -2.41 2.35 10.98
N GLU A 47 -1.59 2.98 11.82
CA GLU A 47 -1.31 4.41 11.74
C GLU A 47 -0.61 4.79 10.43
N PHE A 48 0.30 3.93 9.94
CA PHE A 48 0.96 4.16 8.67
C PHE A 48 0.01 4.04 7.48
N GLN A 49 -0.85 3.01 7.46
CA GLN A 49 -1.85 2.82 6.40
C GLN A 49 -2.84 3.99 6.34
N GLU A 50 -3.33 4.45 7.49
CA GLU A 50 -4.18 5.65 7.57
C GLU A 50 -3.44 6.87 7.01
N GLY A 51 -2.17 7.08 7.38
CA GLY A 51 -1.34 8.16 6.84
C GLY A 51 -1.20 8.12 5.32
N VAL A 52 -0.95 6.93 4.75
CA VAL A 52 -0.87 6.70 3.30
C VAL A 52 -2.21 6.97 2.61
N TYR A 53 -3.33 6.50 3.18
CA TYR A 53 -4.65 6.76 2.61
C TYR A 53 -4.97 8.25 2.58
N ARG A 54 -4.69 8.99 3.65
CA ARG A 54 -4.86 10.45 3.68
C ARG A 54 -3.95 11.15 2.69
N ALA A 55 -2.68 10.75 2.61
CA ALA A 55 -1.73 11.30 1.65
C ALA A 55 -2.26 11.18 0.22
N PHE A 56 -2.75 10.00 -0.15
CA PHE A 56 -3.23 9.74 -1.50
C PHE A 56 -4.62 10.33 -1.78
N PHE A 57 -5.64 9.99 -0.97
CA PHE A 57 -7.03 10.32 -1.25
C PHE A 57 -7.45 11.74 -0.82
N GLU A 58 -6.87 12.28 0.25
CA GLU A 58 -7.24 13.60 0.78
C GLU A 58 -6.31 14.70 0.28
N ARG A 59 -4.99 14.43 0.21
CA ARG A 59 -3.96 15.44 -0.08
C ARG A 59 -3.40 15.39 -1.50
N GLY A 60 -3.64 14.30 -2.24
CA GLY A 60 -3.10 14.14 -3.59
C GLY A 60 -1.57 14.09 -3.62
N GLU A 61 -0.94 13.50 -2.61
CA GLU A 61 0.50 13.32 -2.52
C GLU A 61 0.96 12.05 -3.27
N ASP A 62 2.20 12.07 -3.75
CA ASP A 62 2.81 10.92 -4.43
C ASP A 62 3.30 9.87 -3.43
N ILE A 63 2.48 8.85 -3.17
CA ILE A 63 2.83 7.70 -2.31
C ILE A 63 3.86 6.75 -2.94
N GLY A 64 4.29 7.00 -4.18
CA GLY A 64 5.45 6.38 -4.81
C GLY A 64 6.77 7.10 -4.51
N CYS A 65 6.72 8.17 -3.72
CA CYS A 65 7.90 8.93 -3.30
C CYS A 65 8.40 8.47 -1.93
N VAL A 66 9.68 8.06 -1.89
CA VAL A 66 10.36 7.61 -0.66
C VAL A 66 10.35 8.71 0.41
N ASP A 67 10.49 9.98 0.04
CA ASP A 67 10.47 11.10 1.00
C ASP A 67 9.10 11.31 1.63
N ILE A 68 8.03 11.19 0.86
CA ILE A 68 6.66 11.28 1.39
C ILE A 68 6.44 10.14 2.39
N LEU A 69 6.80 8.91 2.04
CA LEU A 69 6.67 7.76 2.93
C LEU A 69 7.53 7.90 4.20
N ALA A 70 8.74 8.45 4.09
CA ALA A 70 9.61 8.71 5.25
C ALA A 70 9.04 9.79 6.18
N VAL A 71 8.40 10.84 5.63
CA VAL A 71 7.70 11.86 6.41
C VAL A 71 6.52 11.26 7.16
N LEU A 72 5.67 10.48 6.48
CA LEU A 72 4.54 9.78 7.11
C LEU A 72 5.01 8.84 8.23
N GLY A 73 6.11 8.11 8.00
CA GLY A 73 6.70 7.25 9.01
C GLY A 73 7.16 8.04 10.25
N ARG A 74 7.81 9.18 10.06
CA ARG A 74 8.25 10.04 11.18
C ARG A 74 7.08 10.54 12.02
N GLU A 75 5.97 10.94 11.40
CA GLU A 75 4.79 11.47 12.08
C GLU A 75 4.20 10.49 13.08
N ILE A 76 4.27 9.20 12.75
CA ILE A 76 3.81 8.12 13.61
C ILE A 76 4.93 7.53 14.47
N GLY A 77 6.13 8.13 14.51
CA GLY A 77 7.24 7.73 15.37
C GLY A 77 8.13 6.60 14.84
N LEU A 78 8.11 6.31 13.54
CA LEU A 78 9.11 5.45 12.90
C LEU A 78 10.43 6.19 12.66
N ASP A 79 11.53 5.43 12.60
CA ASP A 79 12.81 5.96 12.12
C ASP A 79 12.75 6.20 10.61
N ALA A 80 12.61 7.47 10.23
CA ALA A 80 12.53 7.90 8.85
C ALA A 80 13.78 7.54 8.03
N GLY A 81 14.98 7.58 8.63
CA GLY A 81 16.22 7.25 7.94
C GLY A 81 16.31 5.76 7.65
N ALA A 82 15.96 4.93 8.63
CA ALA A 82 15.89 3.48 8.46
C ALA A 82 14.80 3.06 7.45
N LEU A 83 13.65 3.74 7.46
CA LEU A 83 12.59 3.53 6.47
C LEU A 83 13.07 3.91 5.06
N ARG A 84 13.72 5.07 4.91
CA ARG A 84 14.29 5.51 3.63
C ARG A 84 15.25 4.47 3.06
N LEU A 85 16.21 4.04 3.89
CA LEU A 85 17.18 3.03 3.52
C LEU A 85 16.50 1.72 3.12
N ALA A 86 15.53 1.25 3.89
CA ALA A 86 14.82 0.00 3.60
C ALA A 86 14.07 0.04 2.25
N LEU A 87 13.49 1.19 1.88
CA LEU A 87 12.82 1.38 0.61
C LEU A 87 13.81 1.49 -0.56
N GLU A 88 14.89 2.24 -0.39
CA GLU A 88 15.95 2.39 -1.40
C GLU A 88 16.66 1.07 -1.70
N THR A 89 16.91 0.25 -0.67
CA THR A 89 17.53 -1.07 -0.82
C THR A 89 16.52 -2.16 -1.19
N ARG A 90 15.24 -1.81 -1.43
CA ARG A 90 14.16 -2.74 -1.75
C ARG A 90 14.03 -3.90 -0.77
N LYS A 91 14.25 -3.62 0.52
CA LYS A 91 14.34 -4.65 1.57
C LYS A 91 13.11 -5.56 1.64
N PHE A 92 11.92 -5.02 1.36
CA PHE A 92 10.64 -5.73 1.48
C PHE A 92 10.01 -6.11 0.13
N GLU A 93 10.76 -6.05 -0.97
CA GLU A 93 10.24 -6.38 -2.30
C GLU A 93 9.76 -7.83 -2.38
N ALA A 94 10.49 -8.76 -1.74
CA ALA A 94 10.12 -10.17 -1.72
C ALA A 94 8.81 -10.41 -0.98
N GLU A 95 8.57 -9.71 0.13
CA GLU A 95 7.35 -9.82 0.93
C GLU A 95 6.14 -9.25 0.20
N VAL A 96 6.30 -8.14 -0.53
CA VAL A 96 5.23 -7.58 -1.39
C VAL A 96 4.84 -8.59 -2.48
N VAL A 97 5.83 -9.13 -3.20
CA VAL A 97 5.59 -10.12 -4.25
C VAL A 97 4.94 -11.38 -3.68
N ALA A 98 5.41 -11.87 -2.53
CA ALA A 98 4.85 -13.04 -1.88
C ALA A 98 3.39 -12.83 -1.46
N ASP A 99 3.02 -11.64 -0.99
CA ASP A 99 1.63 -11.34 -0.63
C ASP A 99 0.72 -11.23 -1.86
N GLU A 100 1.21 -10.63 -2.95
CA GLU A 100 0.51 -10.60 -4.24
C GLU A 100 0.30 -12.02 -4.81
N ASP A 101 1.33 -12.85 -4.82
CA ASP A 101 1.27 -14.24 -5.29
C ASP A 101 0.30 -15.07 -4.44
N ARG A 102 0.32 -14.86 -3.12
CA ARG A 102 -0.63 -15.48 -2.19
C ARG A 102 -2.06 -15.07 -2.52
N ALA A 103 -2.33 -13.78 -2.72
CA ALA A 103 -3.65 -13.29 -3.10
C ALA A 103 -4.13 -13.91 -4.43
N GLN A 104 -3.25 -13.98 -5.43
CA GLN A 104 -3.55 -14.60 -6.72
C GLN A 104 -3.85 -16.09 -6.60
N SER A 105 -3.09 -16.83 -5.77
CA SER A 105 -3.30 -18.26 -5.53
C SER A 105 -4.66 -18.56 -4.88
N LEU A 106 -5.19 -17.60 -4.10
CA LEU A 106 -6.52 -17.67 -3.51
C LEU A 106 -7.63 -17.31 -4.52
N GLY A 107 -7.28 -16.81 -5.71
CA GLY A 107 -8.23 -16.38 -6.74
C GLY A 107 -8.65 -14.92 -6.63
N VAL A 108 -7.93 -14.10 -5.84
CA VAL A 108 -8.16 -12.65 -5.79
C VAL A 108 -7.73 -12.02 -7.11
N ARG A 109 -8.66 -11.30 -7.76
CA ARG A 109 -8.41 -10.61 -9.04
C ARG A 109 -8.65 -9.10 -9.01
N ALA A 110 -9.21 -8.60 -7.91
CA ALA A 110 -9.50 -7.19 -7.70
C ALA A 110 -9.60 -6.90 -6.19
N VAL A 111 -9.29 -5.67 -5.80
CA VAL A 111 -9.43 -5.16 -4.42
C VAL A 111 -10.61 -4.17 -4.31
N PRO A 112 -11.23 -4.00 -3.13
CA PRO A 112 -11.00 -4.77 -1.90
C PRO A 112 -11.51 -6.22 -2.05
N ALA A 113 -10.86 -7.16 -1.36
CA ALA A 113 -11.24 -8.57 -1.35
C ALA A 113 -11.19 -9.14 0.06
N TYR A 114 -12.08 -10.07 0.34
CA TYR A 114 -12.21 -10.77 1.61
C TYR A 114 -12.09 -12.27 1.36
N VAL A 115 -11.32 -12.96 2.20
CA VAL A 115 -11.15 -14.42 2.13
C VAL A 115 -11.65 -15.02 3.44
N THR A 116 -12.65 -15.90 3.38
CA THR A 116 -13.20 -16.57 4.57
C THR A 116 -12.40 -17.83 4.92
N HIS A 117 -12.69 -18.45 6.08
CA HIS A 117 -11.99 -19.65 6.54
C HIS A 117 -12.08 -20.84 5.55
N GLY A 118 -13.23 -21.02 4.89
CA GLY A 118 -13.43 -21.99 3.80
C GLY A 118 -12.79 -21.59 2.46
N GLN A 119 -11.85 -20.64 2.46
CA GLN A 119 -11.15 -20.11 1.29
C GLN A 119 -12.08 -19.52 0.20
N ARG A 120 -13.30 -19.12 0.57
CA ARG A 120 -14.18 -18.40 -0.33
C ARG A 120 -13.68 -16.97 -0.48
N VAL A 121 -13.43 -16.56 -1.72
CA VAL A 121 -13.07 -15.18 -2.06
C VAL A 121 -14.31 -14.38 -2.42
N VAL A 122 -14.46 -13.23 -1.78
CA VAL A 122 -15.51 -12.25 -2.07
C VAL A 122 -14.85 -10.92 -2.42
N THR A 123 -15.11 -10.41 -3.62
CA THR A 123 -14.46 -9.19 -4.16
C THR A 123 -15.42 -8.02 -4.28
N GLY A 124 -14.92 -6.80 -4.03
CA GLY A 124 -15.64 -5.55 -4.17
C GLY A 124 -16.10 -4.97 -2.85
N VAL A 125 -16.60 -3.73 -2.89
CA VAL A 125 -17.13 -3.04 -1.71
C VAL A 125 -18.41 -3.75 -1.26
N ARG A 126 -18.56 -3.92 0.05
CA ARG A 126 -19.70 -4.60 0.69
C ARG A 126 -20.23 -3.73 1.83
N ASN A 127 -21.54 -3.79 2.05
CA ASN A 127 -22.15 -3.12 3.19
C ASN A 127 -21.98 -3.96 4.46
N LEU A 128 -22.26 -3.35 5.62
CA LEU A 128 -22.08 -4.01 6.92
C LEU A 128 -22.90 -5.30 7.03
N ALA A 129 -24.15 -5.33 6.54
CA ALA A 129 -24.99 -6.52 6.63
C ALA A 129 -24.42 -7.69 5.81
N GLU A 130 -23.88 -7.41 4.62
CA GLU A 130 -23.20 -8.41 3.79
C GLU A 130 -21.94 -8.95 4.47
N LEU A 131 -21.12 -8.06 5.06
CA LEU A 131 -19.92 -8.48 5.80
C LEU A 131 -20.27 -9.31 7.04
N MET A 132 -21.30 -8.92 7.80
CA MET A 132 -21.79 -9.68 8.94
C MET A 132 -22.27 -11.07 8.51
N ALA A 133 -22.99 -11.18 7.40
CA ALA A 133 -23.39 -12.47 6.85
C ALA A 133 -22.19 -13.34 6.46
N LEU A 134 -21.12 -12.76 5.90
CA LEU A 134 -19.89 -13.49 5.58
C LEU A 134 -19.19 -14.06 6.82
N LEU A 135 -19.26 -13.37 7.96
CA LEU A 135 -18.64 -13.81 9.22
C LEU A 135 -19.47 -14.87 9.96
N THR A 136 -20.80 -14.84 9.81
CA THR A 136 -21.71 -15.75 10.50
C THR A 136 -22.10 -16.99 9.68
N SER A 137 -21.88 -16.95 8.36
CA SER A 137 -22.05 -18.11 7.48
C SER A 137 -20.91 -19.10 7.73
N SER A 138 -21.05 -19.92 8.77
CA SER A 138 -20.24 -21.11 8.96
C SER A 138 -20.70 -22.18 7.97
N GLU A 139 -19.97 -22.34 6.87
CA GLU A 139 -19.92 -23.59 6.11
C GLU A 139 -18.46 -24.06 6.01
#